data_AF-A0A940JLH2-F1
#
_entry.id   AF-A0A940JLH2-F1
#
_cell.length_a   1.000
_cell.length_b   1.000
_cell.length_c   1.000
_cell.angle_alpha   90.00
_cell.angle_beta   90.00
_cell.angle_gamma   90.00
#
_symmetry.space_group_name_H-M   'P 1'
#
loop_
_entity.id
_entity.type
_entity.pdbx_description
1 polymer ?
#
loop_
_entity_poly.entity_id
_entity_poly.type
_entity_poly.pdbx_seq_one_letter_code
_entity_poly.pdbx_strand_id
1 'polypeptide(L)'
;MSVFLLLAAAVSADGPDLAAIDRAVAKCDAKVMTSTFADEPQRRRAFAIAAFNEQQEIVAARRELAARRMPSPGAAPLPAAAPVGATDERAELDHQAHQLADRQQALDDTRMLSAMRDQVLDLMRQQYLSKCSGARP
;
A
#
# COMPACT_ATOMS: atom_id res chain seq x y z
N MET A 1 -19.09 21.07 -7.33
CA MET A 1 -19.04 20.28 -6.08
C MET A 1 -19.22 18.82 -6.45
N SER A 2 -18.13 18.11 -6.69
CA SER A 2 -18.18 16.66 -6.93
C SER A 2 -17.30 16.02 -5.87
N VAL A 3 -17.96 15.35 -4.92
CA VAL A 3 -17.34 14.59 -3.84
C VAL A 3 -16.64 13.39 -4.48
N PHE A 4 -15.31 13.44 -4.59
CA PHE A 4 -14.50 12.28 -4.92
C PHE A 4 -14.49 11.35 -3.70
N LEU A 5 -15.43 10.41 -3.68
CA LEU A 5 -15.40 9.24 -2.81
C LEU A 5 -14.27 8.32 -3.29
N LEU A 6 -13.04 8.60 -2.85
CA LEU A 6 -11.97 7.61 -2.86
C LEU A 6 -12.33 6.57 -1.80
N LEU A 7 -12.92 5.45 -2.24
CA LEU A 7 -12.83 4.22 -1.49
C LEU A 7 -11.36 3.82 -1.47
N ALA A 8 -10.62 4.32 -0.47
CA ALA A 8 -9.57 3.52 0.12
C ALA A 8 -10.26 2.22 0.55
N ALA A 9 -10.14 1.19 -0.29
CA ALA A 9 -10.24 -0.16 0.20
C ALA A 9 -9.17 -0.25 1.28
N ALA A 10 -9.60 -0.07 2.53
CA ALA A 10 -8.87 -0.52 3.68
C ALA A 10 -8.75 -2.04 3.50
N VAL A 11 -7.80 -2.46 2.67
CA VAL A 11 -7.12 -3.73 2.90
C VAL A 11 -6.41 -3.48 4.21
N SER A 12 -7.14 -3.75 5.29
CA SER A 12 -6.67 -3.52 6.62
C SER A 12 -5.29 -4.16 6.72
N ALA A 13 -4.29 -3.35 7.07
CA ALA A 13 -3.01 -3.85 7.54
C ALA A 13 -3.19 -4.73 8.80
N ASP A 14 -4.41 -4.79 9.35
CA ASP A 14 -4.90 -5.73 10.34
C ASP A 14 -4.69 -7.18 9.84
N GLY A 15 -3.49 -7.67 10.12
CA GLY A 15 -3.18 -9.07 10.15
C GLY A 15 -3.69 -9.75 11.41
N PRO A 16 -3.47 -11.07 11.50
CA PRO A 16 -3.72 -11.77 12.75
C PRO A 16 -2.88 -11.13 13.88
N ASP A 17 -3.44 -11.12 15.09
CA ASP A 17 -2.75 -10.63 16.28
C ASP A 17 -1.45 -11.44 16.49
N LEU A 18 -0.30 -10.82 16.17
CA LEU A 18 1.01 -11.45 16.28
C LEU A 18 1.30 -11.92 17.71
N ALA A 19 0.78 -11.23 18.74
CA ALA A 19 0.92 -11.66 20.12
C ALA A 19 0.06 -12.90 20.43
N ALA A 20 -1.13 -13.03 19.82
CA ALA A 20 -1.92 -14.24 19.92
C ALA A 20 -1.24 -15.44 19.26
N ILE A 21 -0.60 -15.22 18.11
CA ILE A 21 0.14 -16.26 17.39
C ILE A 21 1.37 -16.69 18.20
N ASP A 22 2.13 -15.75 18.75
CA ASP A 22 3.27 -16.08 19.62
C ASP A 22 2.85 -16.96 20.82
N ARG A 23 1.73 -16.61 21.48
CA ARG A 23 1.15 -17.44 22.55
C ARG A 23 0.73 -18.82 22.06
N ALA A 24 0.20 -18.94 20.84
CA ALA A 24 -0.17 -20.21 20.24
C ALA A 24 1.05 -21.08 19.94
N VAL A 25 2.14 -20.50 19.42
CA VAL A 25 3.43 -21.17 19.23
C VAL A 25 3.97 -21.68 20.56
N ALA A 26 3.96 -20.85 21.61
CA ALA A 26 4.45 -21.22 22.94
C ALA A 26 3.68 -22.39 23.57
N LYS A 27 2.40 -22.55 23.24
CA LYS A 27 1.52 -23.62 23.76
C LYS A 27 1.36 -24.80 22.81
N CYS A 28 2.03 -24.79 21.65
CA CYS A 28 1.78 -25.73 20.57
C CYS A 28 0.28 -25.87 20.19
N ASP A 29 -0.45 -24.75 20.17
CA ASP A 29 -1.88 -24.73 19.86
C ASP A 29 -2.13 -24.94 18.35
N ALA A 30 -2.35 -26.20 17.97
CA ALA A 30 -2.58 -26.59 16.58
C ALA A 30 -3.83 -25.95 15.95
N LYS A 31 -4.87 -25.67 16.75
CA LYS A 31 -6.12 -25.10 16.24
C LYS A 31 -5.91 -23.63 15.82
N VAL A 32 -5.27 -22.84 16.69
CA VAL A 32 -4.96 -21.44 16.40
C VAL A 32 -3.98 -21.34 15.24
N MET A 33 -2.93 -22.16 15.23
CA MET A 33 -1.95 -22.16 14.14
C MET A 33 -2.59 -22.55 12.80
N THR A 34 -3.40 -23.62 12.76
CA THR A 34 -4.03 -24.06 11.51
C THR A 34 -5.00 -23.01 10.97
N SER A 35 -5.85 -22.45 11.83
CA SER A 35 -6.84 -21.43 11.41
C SER A 35 -6.16 -20.14 10.95
N THR A 36 -5.17 -19.63 11.69
CA THR A 36 -4.41 -18.43 11.32
C THR A 36 -3.80 -18.58 9.93
N PHE A 37 -3.12 -19.70 9.67
CA PHE A 37 -2.39 -19.89 8.43
C PHE A 37 -3.24 -20.40 7.25
N ALA A 38 -4.51 -20.76 7.48
CA ALA A 38 -5.44 -21.16 6.42
C ALA A 38 -5.81 -19.98 5.51
N ASP A 39 -5.99 -18.80 6.10
CA ASP A 39 -6.44 -17.60 5.38
C ASP A 39 -5.28 -16.76 4.81
N GLU A 40 -4.06 -16.95 5.29
CA GLU A 40 -2.89 -16.17 4.86
C GLU A 40 -2.61 -16.18 3.35
N PRO A 41 -2.71 -17.32 2.61
CA PRO A 41 -2.50 -17.30 1.16
C PRO A 41 -3.46 -16.34 0.43
N GLN A 42 -4.74 -16.33 0.83
CA GLN A 42 -5.75 -15.46 0.25
C GLN A 42 -5.52 -14.01 0.65
N ARG A 43 -5.15 -13.73 1.90
CA ARG A 43 -4.81 -12.37 2.36
C ARG A 43 -3.60 -11.80 1.62
N ARG A 44 -2.50 -12.55 1.52
CA ARG A 44 -1.28 -12.15 0.78
C ARG A 44 -1.58 -11.86 -0.69
N ARG A 45 -2.39 -12.72 -1.33
CA ARG A 45 -2.84 -12.52 -2.72
C ARG A 45 -3.68 -11.25 -2.87
N ALA A 46 -4.67 -11.04 -2.01
CA ALA A 46 -5.54 -9.86 -2.06
C ALA A 46 -4.72 -8.57 -1.89
N PHE A 47 -3.78 -8.57 -0.94
CA PHE A 47 -2.86 -7.45 -0.74
C PHE A 47 -2.00 -7.17 -1.98
N ALA A 48 -1.39 -8.20 -2.57
CA ALA A 48 -0.55 -8.05 -3.76
C ALA A 48 -1.32 -7.44 -4.94
N ILE A 49 -2.57 -7.88 -5.17
CA ILE A 49 -3.43 -7.32 -6.23
C ILE A 49 -3.77 -5.86 -5.94
N ALA A 50 -4.19 -5.54 -4.70
CA ALA A 50 -4.54 -4.17 -4.32
C ALA A 50 -3.34 -3.21 -4.44
N ALA A 51 -2.17 -3.63 -3.94
CA ALA A 51 -0.94 -2.83 -4.00
C ALA A 51 -0.43 -2.63 -5.43
N PHE A 52 -0.69 -3.59 -6.33
CA PHE A 52 -0.38 -3.45 -7.74
C PHE A 52 -1.32 -2.47 -8.44
N ASN A 53 -2.63 -2.56 -8.17
CA ASN A 53 -3.63 -1.66 -8.76
C ASN A 53 -3.41 -0.21 -8.32
N GLU A 54 -3.19 0.05 -7.03
CA GLU A 54 -2.89 1.41 -6.54
C GLU A 54 -1.61 1.97 -7.19
N GLN A 55 -0.57 1.14 -7.36
CA GLN A 55 0.65 1.58 -8.03
C GLN A 55 0.41 1.96 -9.49
N GLN A 56 -0.42 1.20 -10.20
CA GLN A 56 -0.78 1.52 -11.58
C GLN A 56 -1.51 2.86 -11.67
N GLU A 57 -2.44 3.12 -10.74
CA GLU A 57 -3.17 4.39 -10.68
C GLU A 57 -2.24 5.57 -10.39
N ILE A 58 -1.34 5.45 -9.41
CA ILE A 58 -0.33 6.47 -9.10
C ILE A 58 0.56 6.73 -10.33
N VAL A 59 1.01 5.68 -11.02
CA VAL A 59 1.86 5.81 -12.22
C VAL A 59 1.10 6.50 -13.35
N ALA A 60 -0.17 6.14 -13.59
CA ALA A 60 -1.00 6.79 -14.60
C ALA A 60 -1.20 8.28 -14.29
N ALA A 61 -1.55 8.62 -13.05
CA ALA A 61 -1.74 10.01 -12.63
C ALA A 61 -0.45 10.83 -12.70
N ARG A 62 0.71 10.24 -12.36
CA ARG A 62 2.02 10.89 -12.52
C ARG A 62 2.34 11.19 -13.99
N ARG A 63 2.00 10.29 -14.90
CA ARG A 63 2.18 10.50 -16.36
C ARG A 63 1.28 11.62 -16.87
N GLU A 64 0.01 11.64 -16.44
CA GLU A 64 -0.92 12.71 -16.79
C GLU A 64 -0.45 14.07 -16.27
N LEU A 65 -0.02 14.14 -15.01
CA LEU A 65 0.52 15.36 -14.42
C LEU A 65 1.78 15.84 -15.15
N ALA A 66 2.68 14.93 -15.54
CA ALA A 66 3.87 15.25 -16.31
C ALA A 66 3.51 15.78 -17.71
N ALA A 67 2.51 15.20 -18.38
CA ALA A 67 2.03 15.69 -19.67
C ALA A 67 1.45 17.12 -19.57
N ARG A 68 0.72 17.43 -18.50
CA ARG A 68 0.17 18.78 -18.24
C ARG A 68 1.26 19.82 -17.92
N ARG A 69 2.39 19.40 -17.36
CA ARG A 69 3.54 20.28 -17.07
C ARG A 69 4.38 20.61 -18.30
N MET A 70 4.27 19.84 -19.38
CA MET A 70 5.03 20.13 -20.60
C MET A 70 4.40 21.33 -21.33
N PRO A 71 5.20 22.35 -21.69
CA PRO A 71 4.70 23.42 -22.56
C PRO A 71 4.31 22.80 -23.91
N SER A 72 3.14 23.18 -24.43
CA SER A 72 2.66 22.68 -25.71
C SER A 72 3.68 23.01 -26.81
N PRO A 73 4.07 22.04 -27.67
CA PRO A 73 5.01 22.29 -28.75
C PRO A 73 4.39 23.30 -29.73
N GLY A 74 4.87 24.55 -29.69
CA GLY A 74 4.32 25.68 -30.45
C GLY A 74 3.95 26.90 -29.60
N ALA A 75 4.06 26.84 -28.28
CA ALA A 75 3.88 28.01 -27.43
C ALA A 75 4.99 29.05 -27.69
N ALA A 76 4.62 30.17 -28.33
CA ALA A 76 5.50 31.33 -28.46
C ALA A 76 5.97 31.81 -27.08
N PRO A 77 7.15 32.46 -26.96
CA PRO A 77 7.64 32.98 -25.69
C PRO A 77 6.57 33.89 -25.07
N LEU A 78 6.05 33.51 -23.90
CA LEU A 78 5.11 34.33 -23.16
C LEU A 78 5.77 35.70 -22.87
N PRO A 79 5.08 36.84 -23.08
CA PRO A 79 5.59 38.13 -22.66
C PRO A 79 5.87 38.13 -21.14
N ALA A 80 6.87 38.89 -20.70
CA ALA A 80 7.49 38.86 -19.38
C ALA A 80 6.58 39.12 -18.16
N ALA A 81 5.27 39.29 -18.36
CA ALA A 81 4.28 39.30 -17.29
C ALA A 81 3.47 37.99 -17.37
N ALA A 82 3.75 37.07 -16.44
CA ALA A 82 2.90 35.90 -16.26
C ALA A 82 1.46 36.38 -15.99
N PRO A 83 0.45 35.94 -16.77
CA PRO A 83 -0.92 36.32 -16.50
C PRO A 83 -1.31 35.85 -15.10
N VAL A 84 -2.14 36.63 -14.39
CA VAL A 84 -2.54 36.39 -12.98
C VAL A 84 -3.14 34.99 -12.75
N GLY A 85 -3.59 34.28 -13.80
CA GLY A 85 -4.05 32.88 -13.71
C GLY A 85 -2.97 31.79 -13.87
N ALA A 86 -1.76 32.12 -14.31
CA ALA A 86 -0.67 31.16 -14.47
C ALA A 86 -0.06 30.72 -13.12
N THR A 87 -0.19 31.55 -12.08
CA THR A 87 0.21 31.22 -10.71
C THR A 87 -0.75 30.22 -10.06
N ASP A 88 -2.04 30.34 -10.33
CA ASP A 88 -3.08 29.47 -9.76
C ASP A 88 -3.01 28.06 -10.37
N GLU A 89 -2.80 27.96 -11.69
CA GLU A 89 -2.61 26.67 -12.38
C GLU A 89 -1.34 25.94 -11.89
N ARG A 90 -0.26 26.67 -11.65
CA ARG A 90 0.98 26.09 -11.13
C ARG A 90 0.82 25.59 -9.69
N ALA A 91 0.15 26.37 -8.84
CA ALA A 91 -0.16 25.96 -7.47
C ALA A 91 -1.04 24.69 -7.43
N GLU A 92 -2.01 24.58 -8.34
CA GLU A 92 -2.85 23.39 -8.47
C GLU A 92 -2.04 22.16 -8.93
N LEU A 93 -1.17 22.31 -9.94
CA LEU A 93 -0.30 21.22 -10.39
C LEU A 93 0.67 20.75 -9.29
N ASP A 94 1.16 21.67 -8.45
CA ASP A 94 2.02 21.35 -7.32
C ASP A 94 1.24 20.67 -6.19
N HIS A 95 0.01 21.13 -5.90
CA HIS A 95 -0.88 20.45 -4.96
C HIS A 95 -1.16 19.00 -5.38
N GLN A 96 -1.47 18.77 -6.66
CA GLN A 96 -1.66 17.42 -7.22
C GLN A 96 -0.39 16.55 -7.12
N ALA A 97 0.79 17.15 -7.30
CA ALA A 97 2.05 16.44 -7.11
C ALA A 97 2.25 15.98 -5.67
N HIS A 98 1.92 16.84 -4.69
CA HIS A 98 1.99 16.49 -3.27
C HIS A 98 1.02 15.37 -2.91
N GLN A 99 -0.23 15.43 -3.38
CA GLN A 99 -1.19 14.35 -3.17
C GLN A 99 -0.70 13.00 -3.73
N LEU A 100 -0.06 12.98 -4.91
CA LEU A 100 0.54 11.77 -5.49
C LEU A 100 1.78 11.29 -4.74
N ALA A 101 2.50 12.18 -4.06
CA ALA A 101 3.61 11.81 -3.18
C ALA A 101 3.09 11.15 -1.90
N ASP A 102 2.07 11.74 -1.27
CA ASP A 102 1.45 11.19 -0.06
C ASP A 102 0.83 9.82 -0.31
N ARG A 103 0.13 9.64 -1.44
CA ARG A 103 -0.42 8.33 -1.85
C ARG A 103 0.68 7.28 -2.02
N GLN A 104 1.80 7.64 -2.66
CA GLN A 104 2.92 6.73 -2.83
C GLN A 104 3.54 6.34 -1.48
N GLN A 105 3.77 7.32 -0.61
CA GLN A 105 4.31 7.07 0.72
C GLN A 105 3.40 6.12 1.51
N ALA A 106 2.09 6.36 1.51
CA ALA A 106 1.13 5.48 2.19
C ALA A 106 1.15 4.05 1.64
N LEU A 107 1.26 3.88 0.33
CA LEU A 107 1.39 2.57 -0.31
C LEU A 107 2.69 1.86 0.11
N ASP A 108 3.80 2.59 0.15
CA ASP A 108 5.11 2.04 0.50
C ASP A 108 5.20 1.66 1.98
N ASP A 109 4.64 2.49 2.88
CA ASP A 109 4.50 2.18 4.29
C ASP A 109 3.67 0.90 4.49
N THR A 110 2.56 0.77 3.76
CA THR A 110 1.70 -0.42 3.84
C THR A 110 2.44 -1.67 3.33
N ARG A 111 3.22 -1.57 2.25
CA ARG A 111 4.06 -2.67 1.74
C ARG A 111 5.12 -3.08 2.74
N MET A 112 5.79 -2.11 3.36
CA MET A 112 6.78 -2.36 4.41
C MET A 112 6.16 -3.12 5.58
N LEU A 113 5.03 -2.63 6.12
CA LEU A 113 4.35 -3.28 7.24
C LEU A 113 3.87 -4.70 6.88
N SER A 114 3.34 -4.90 5.67
CA SER A 114 2.92 -6.21 5.20
C SER A 114 4.09 -7.19 5.09
N ALA A 115 5.24 -6.73 4.56
CA ALA A 115 6.45 -7.55 4.46
C ALA A 115 7.01 -7.93 5.85
N MET A 116 7.06 -6.98 6.79
CA MET A 116 7.49 -7.25 8.17
C MET A 116 6.57 -8.27 8.84
N ARG A 117 5.25 -8.12 8.67
CA ARG A 117 4.25 -9.07 9.17
C ARG A 117 4.45 -10.46 8.59
N ASP A 118 4.60 -10.58 7.27
CA ASP A 118 4.78 -11.87 6.61
C ASP A 118 6.06 -12.57 7.09
N GLN A 119 7.16 -11.83 7.27
CA GLN A 119 8.40 -12.36 7.85
C GLN A 119 8.21 -12.91 9.26
N VAL A 120 7.50 -12.17 10.13
CA VAL A 120 7.23 -12.60 11.50
C VAL A 120 6.34 -13.85 11.53
N LEU A 121 5.30 -13.89 10.70
CA LEU A 121 4.43 -15.05 10.58
C LEU A 121 5.18 -16.29 10.08
N ASP A 122 6.03 -16.14 9.07
CA ASP A 122 6.81 -17.25 8.53
C ASP A 122 7.81 -17.78 9.57
N LEU A 123 8.43 -16.89 10.37
CA LEU A 123 9.27 -17.27 11.50
C LEU A 123 8.49 -18.06 12.56
N MET A 124 7.33 -17.57 13.00
CA MET A 124 6.48 -18.24 13.98
C MET A 124 6.01 -19.62 13.49
N ARG A 125 5.67 -19.72 12.20
CA ARG A 125 5.30 -21.00 11.58
C ARG A 125 6.46 -21.99 11.61
N GLN A 126 7.66 -21.55 11.22
CA GLN A 126 8.85 -22.40 11.27
C GLN A 126 9.19 -22.85 12.69
N GLN A 127 9.05 -21.94 13.68
CA GLN A 127 9.23 -22.28 15.08
C GLN A 127 8.22 -23.32 15.56
N TYR A 128 6.93 -23.16 15.22
CA TYR A 128 5.91 -24.14 15.56
C TYR A 128 6.20 -25.49 14.90
N LEU A 129 6.52 -25.51 13.60
CA LEU A 129 6.81 -26.75 12.89
C LEU A 129 8.05 -27.44 13.46
N SER A 130 9.09 -26.72 13.87
CA SER A 130 10.28 -27.34 14.45
C SER A 130 10.10 -27.84 15.89
N LYS A 131 9.31 -27.13 16.72
CA LYS A 131 9.17 -27.44 18.15
C LYS A 131 7.94 -28.29 18.50
N CYS A 132 6.87 -28.18 17.72
CA CYS A 132 5.56 -28.75 18.05
C CYS A 132 5.13 -29.87 17.10
N SER A 133 5.65 -29.97 15.87
CA SER A 133 5.19 -31.00 14.91
C SER A 133 5.60 -32.44 15.27
N GLY A 134 6.47 -32.62 16.28
CA GLY A 134 6.79 -33.93 16.87
C GLY A 134 5.84 -34.34 18.01
N ALA A 135 5.02 -33.42 18.54
CA ALA A 135 3.98 -33.74 19.49
C ALA A 135 2.76 -34.26 18.71
N ARG A 136 2.61 -35.59 18.62
CA ARG A 136 1.31 -36.17 18.25
C ARG A 136 0.26 -35.73 19.29
N PRO A 137 -1.02 -35.55 18.88
CA PRO A 137 -2.11 -35.47 19.84
C PRO A 137 -2.17 -36.71 20.72
#